data_AF-A0AAV1WJJ6-F1
#
_entry.id   AF-A0AAV1WJJ6-F1
#
_cell.length_a   1.000
_cell.length_b   1.000
_cell.length_c   1.000
_cell.angle_alpha   90.00
_cell.angle_beta   90.00
_cell.angle_gamma   90.00
#
_symmetry.space_group_name_H-M   'P 1'
#
loop_
_entity.id
_entity.type
_entity.pdbx_description
1 polymer ?
#
loop_
_entity_poly.entity_id
_entity_poly.type
_entity_poly.pdbx_seq_one_letter_code
_entity_poly.pdbx_strand_id
1 'polypeptide(L)' 'MGTPNEEIWPGVTSLPDFKSTFPKWPAKDLATVVSNLDPAGLDLISSMLCLDPSRRITARNAVEH' A
#
# COMPACT_ATOMS: atom_id res chain seq x y z
N MET A 1 -5.29 0.93 -3.98
CA MET A 1 -3.91 1.44 -4.13
C MET A 1 -3.83 2.44 -5.29
N GLY A 2 -3.08 3.53 -5.14
CA GLY A 2 -2.87 4.58 -6.14
C GLY A 2 -1.42 5.08 -6.11
N THR A 3 -1.08 6.16 -6.84
CA THR A 3 0.29 6.73 -6.82
C THR A 3 0.62 7.28 -5.42
N PRO A 4 1.77 6.93 -4.82
CA PRO A 4 2.15 7.44 -3.52
C PRO A 4 2.46 8.94 -3.51
N ASN A 5 2.20 9.56 -2.37
CA ASN A 5 2.50 10.96 -2.07
C ASN A 5 3.10 11.06 -0.65
N GLU A 6 3.51 12.26 -0.27
CA GLU A 6 4.13 12.52 1.05
C GLU A 6 3.20 12.28 2.24
N GLU A 7 1.89 12.26 2.04
CA GLU A 7 0.93 11.97 3.11
C GLU A 7 0.89 10.48 3.44
N ILE A 8 0.93 9.62 2.41
CA ILE A 8 0.84 8.15 2.60
C ILE A 8 2.20 7.48 2.75
N TRP A 9 3.25 8.06 2.17
CA TRP A 9 4.64 7.63 2.27
C TRP A 9 5.56 8.85 2.37
N PRO A 10 5.85 9.31 3.60
CA PRO A 10 6.78 10.41 3.83
C PRO A 10 8.19 10.09 3.27
N GLY A 11 8.74 11.02 2.49
CA GLY A 11 10.03 10.89 1.82
C GLY A 11 9.98 10.25 0.44
N VAL A 12 8.81 9.82 -0.07
CA VAL A 12 8.71 9.15 -1.37
C VAL A 12 9.22 10.02 -2.53
N THR A 13 9.04 11.34 -2.44
CA THR A 13 9.51 12.27 -3.49
C THR A 13 11.02 12.47 -3.50
N SER A 14 11.70 12.10 -2.40
CA SER A 14 13.15 12.20 -2.25
C SER A 14 13.89 10.93 -2.69
N LEU A 15 13.16 9.88 -3.13
CA LEU A 15 13.79 8.65 -3.62
C LEU A 15 14.52 8.90 -4.95
N PRO A 16 15.70 8.29 -5.17
CA PRO A 16 16.54 8.56 -6.34
C PRO A 16 15.83 8.42 -7.69
N ASP A 17 14.91 7.44 -7.78
CA ASP A 17 14.19 7.11 -9.01
C ASP A 17 12.78 7.72 -9.07
N PHE A 18 12.37 8.50 -8.07
CA PHE A 18 11.10 9.19 -8.10
C PHE A 18 11.11 10.31 -9.13
N LYS A 19 10.10 10.33 -10.00
CA LYS A 19 9.93 11.38 -11.00
C LYS A 19 8.58 12.06 -10.81
N SER A 20 8.59 13.38 -10.63
CA SER A 20 7.36 14.19 -10.54
C SER A 20 6.49 14.11 -11.80
N THR A 21 7.07 13.71 -12.93
CA THR A 21 6.38 13.48 -14.21
C THR A 21 5.65 12.15 -14.28
N PHE A 22 5.77 11.26 -13.28
CA PHE A 22 4.98 10.04 -13.27
C PHE A 22 3.48 10.36 -13.20
N PRO A 23 2.64 9.63 -13.94
CA PRO A 23 1.20 9.80 -13.87
C PRO A 23 0.69 9.52 -12.45
N LYS A 24 -0.31 10.31 -12.04
CA LYS A 24 -0.96 10.20 -10.74
C LYS A 24 -2.25 9.40 -10.90
N TRP A 25 -2.27 8.18 -10.37
CA TRP A 25 -3.44 7.32 -10.36
C TRP A 25 -4.20 7.47 -9.04
N PRO A 26 -5.54 7.59 -9.08
CA PRO A 26 -6.35 7.62 -7.88
C PRO A 26 -6.27 6.28 -7.14
N ALA A 27 -6.49 6.31 -5.83
CA ALA A 27 -6.55 5.10 -5.04
C ALA A 27 -7.77 4.26 -5.46
N LYS A 28 -7.52 3.00 -5.83
CA LYS A 28 -8.57 2.01 -6.01
C LYS A 28 -8.87 1.25 -4.72
N ASP A 29 -10.13 0.95 -4.45
CA ASP A 29 -10.51 0.07 -3.34
C ASP A 29 -10.04 -1.37 -3.63
N LEU A 30 -9.32 -1.98 -2.67
CA LEU A 30 -8.75 -3.31 -2.80
C LEU A 30 -9.86 -4.38 -2.85
N ALA A 31 -10.99 -4.17 -2.17
CA ALA A 31 -12.14 -5.09 -2.21
C ALA A 31 -12.68 -5.27 -3.63
N THR A 32 -12.54 -4.25 -4.49
CA THR A 32 -12.95 -4.31 -5.91
C THR A 32 -11.97 -5.08 -6.80
N VAL A 33 -10.75 -5.36 -6.30
CA VAL A 33 -9.70 -6.08 -7.04
C VAL A 33 -9.64 -7.54 -6.59
N VAL A 34 -9.79 -7.79 -5.29
CA VAL A 34 -9.76 -9.11 -4.67
C VAL A 34 -11.11 -9.41 -4.01
N SER A 35 -12.15 -9.53 -4.83
CA SER A 35 -13.55 -9.69 -4.41
C SER A 35 -13.87 -10.96 -3.63
N ASN A 36 -12.96 -11.94 -3.63
CA ASN A 36 -13.16 -13.25 -3.04
C ASN A 36 -12.59 -13.36 -1.62
N LEU A 37 -12.00 -12.29 -1.10
CA LEU A 37 -11.49 -12.26 0.27
C LEU A 37 -12.59 -11.81 1.24
N ASP A 38 -12.57 -12.41 2.41
CA ASP A 38 -13.35 -11.95 3.55
C ASP A 38 -12.74 -10.67 4.16
N PRO A 39 -13.43 -10.00 5.09
CA PRO A 39 -12.92 -8.77 5.69
C PRO A 39 -11.55 -8.94 6.37
N ALA A 40 -11.27 -10.09 6.99
CA ALA A 40 -9.98 -10.38 7.59
C ALA A 40 -8.88 -10.50 6.53
N GLY A 41 -9.11 -11.26 5.45
CA GLY A 41 -8.18 -11.37 4.34
C GLY A 41 -7.91 -10.02 3.66
N LEU A 42 -8.95 -9.18 3.51
CA LEU A 42 -8.82 -7.81 2.99
C LEU A 42 -7.94 -6.93 3.89
N ASP A 43 -8.13 -7.01 5.20
CA ASP A 43 -7.31 -6.26 6.16
C ASP A 43 -5.83 -6.67 6.08
N LEU A 44 -5.57 -7.98 6.07
CA LEU A 44 -4.22 -8.54 5.95
C LEU A 44 -3.53 -8.08 4.67
N ILE A 45 -4.20 -8.21 3.52
CA ILE A 45 -3.59 -7.87 2.24
C ILE A 45 -3.38 -6.36 2.10
N SER A 46 -4.24 -5.53 2.70
CA SER A 46 -4.05 -4.08 2.76
C SER A 46 -2.80 -3.72 3.56
N SER A 47 -2.57 -4.42 4.68
CA SER A 47 -1.40 -4.24 5.54
C SER A 47 -0.10 -4.73 4.89
N MET A 48 -0.17 -5.81 4.09
CA MET A 48 0.96 -6.33 3.31
C MET A 48 1.33 -5.44 2.12
N LEU A 49 0.36 -4.81 1.47
CA LEU A 49 0.58 -3.97 0.30
C LEU A 49 0.86 -2.50 0.64
N CYS A 50 1.07 -2.15 1.92
CA CYS A 50 1.42 -0.79 2.32
C CYS A 50 2.66 -0.29 1.54
N LEU A 51 2.53 0.86 0.87
CA LEU A 51 3.58 1.40 0.01
C LEU A 51 4.78 1.88 0.83
N ASP A 52 4.53 2.51 1.98
CA ASP A 52 5.56 2.86 2.95
C ASP A 52 6.11 1.58 3.63
N PRO A 53 7.37 1.19 3.39
CA PRO A 53 7.94 -0.02 3.95
C PRO A 53 8.02 -0.01 5.48
N SER A 54 8.12 1.17 6.10
CA SER A 54 8.21 1.30 7.56
C SER A 54 6.89 0.98 8.26
N ARG A 55 5.77 1.09 7.54
CA ARG A 55 4.41 0.84 8.03
C ARG A 55 3.86 -0.51 7.59
N ARG A 56 4.55 -1.21 6.69
CA ARG A 56 4.14 -2.53 6.17
C ARG A 56 4.21 -3.59 7.27
N ILE A 57 3.20 -4.44 7.34
CA ILE A 57 3.18 -5.56 8.30
C ILE A 57 4.41 -6.45 8.12
N THR A 58 5.01 -6.85 9.24
CA THR A 58 6.11 -7.82 9.22
C THR A 58 5.58 -9.23 9.00
N ALA A 59 6.39 -10.14 8.47
CA ALA A 59 5.99 -11.54 8.29
C ALA A 59 5.57 -12.20 9.61
N ARG A 60 6.23 -11.87 10.73
CA ARG A 60 5.85 -12.37 12.07
C ARG A 60 4.44 -11.94 12.43
N ASN A 61 4.13 -10.64 12.33
CA ASN A 61 2.81 -10.13 12.67
C ASN A 61 1.73 -10.63 11.71
N ALA A 62 2.08 -10.89 10.44
CA ALA A 62 1.14 -11.41 9.45
C ALA A 62 0.71 -12.87 9.72
N VAL A 63 1.56 -13.66 10.38
CA VAL A 63 1.21 -15.03 10.81
C VAL A 63 0.30 -15.01 12.04
N GLU A 64 0.35 -13.93 12.82
CA GLU A 64 -0.47 -13.72 14.02
C GLU A 64 -1.78 -12.94 13.74
N HIS A 65 -2.03 -12.57 12.49
CA HIS A 65 -3.25 -11.87 12.02
C HIS A 65 -4.42 -12.83 11.92
#